data_AF-A0A349HNY4-F1
#
_entry.id   AF-A0A349HNY4-F1
#
_cell.length_a   1.000
_cell.length_b   1.000
_cell.length_c   1.000
_cell.angle_alpha   90.00
_cell.angle_beta   90.00
_cell.angle_gamma   90.00
#
_symmetry.space_group_name_H-M   'P 1'
#
loop_
_entity.id
_entity.type
_entity.pdbx_description
1 polymer ?
#
loop_
_entity_poly.entity_id
_entity_poly.type
_entity_poly.pdbx_seq_one_letter_code
_entity_poly.pdbx_strand_id
1 'polypeptide(L)'
;MNSEDLWTEIATYIDDAYDLEKVENIYIAGDGASWIKGGTQIIKDSKFVLDHYHLSKYIKTITSHLSSLEEPVDIDKPLWESIRKGNKKLTSELINFAIKETPSEKKKGRMKQAKNYILNNWEGIINLFTEEKYRCSAEGHVSHILSARLSSRPMGWSIIGADEMARMRTYKANGGSIKEYYRKLRAERKKEERILELDKKVVKDIKRTFNTIDPDIMIDMPYINRTDGRWLKNMINCSGF
;
A
#
# COMPACT_ATOMS: atom_id res chain seq x y z
N MET A 1 2.32 2.91 -12.82
CA MET A 1 2.07 3.58 -11.54
C MET A 1 3.40 4.15 -11.07
N ASN A 2 3.48 5.46 -10.90
CA ASN A 2 4.66 6.08 -10.32
C ASN A 2 4.62 5.92 -8.78
N SER A 3 5.69 6.27 -8.07
CA SER A 3 5.74 6.09 -6.60
C SER A 3 4.76 7.00 -5.85
N GLU A 4 4.45 8.17 -6.40
CA GLU A 4 3.57 9.16 -5.76
C GLU A 4 2.11 8.71 -5.84
N ASP A 5 1.70 8.18 -7.00
CA ASP A 5 0.37 7.57 -7.20
C ASP A 5 0.11 6.47 -6.17
N LEU A 6 1.11 5.61 -5.94
CA LEU A 6 1.02 4.51 -4.96
C LEU A 6 0.83 5.05 -3.54
N TRP A 7 1.66 6.01 -3.12
CA TRP A 7 1.55 6.58 -1.78
C TRP A 7 0.27 7.39 -1.58
N THR A 8 -0.26 7.99 -2.64
CA THR A 8 -1.57 8.64 -2.63
C THR A 8 -2.68 7.60 -2.46
N GLU A 9 -2.65 6.48 -3.19
CA GLU A 9 -3.59 5.35 -2.99
C GLU A 9 -3.54 4.83 -1.54
N ILE A 10 -2.33 4.70 -0.96
CA ILE A 10 -2.14 4.28 0.42
C ILE A 10 -2.70 5.33 1.40
N ALA A 11 -2.47 6.62 1.16
CA ALA A 11 -2.97 7.69 2.02
C ALA A 11 -4.51 7.69 2.05
N THR A 12 -5.16 7.57 0.88
CA THR A 12 -6.62 7.43 0.78
C THR A 12 -7.11 6.20 1.55
N TYR A 13 -6.45 5.05 1.38
CA TYR A 13 -6.82 3.85 2.12
C TYR A 13 -6.73 4.04 3.64
N ILE A 14 -5.68 4.71 4.13
CA ILE A 14 -5.50 4.95 5.56
C ILE A 14 -6.61 5.84 6.10
N ASP A 15 -6.98 6.91 5.38
CA ASP A 15 -8.07 7.82 5.75
C ASP A 15 -9.43 7.12 5.76
N ASP A 16 -9.69 6.26 4.77
CA ASP A 16 -10.93 5.49 4.68
C ASP A 16 -11.04 4.39 5.77
N ALA A 17 -9.91 3.79 6.14
CA ALA A 17 -9.87 2.60 7.00
C ALA A 17 -9.72 2.94 8.50
N TYR A 18 -9.20 4.12 8.84
CA TYR A 18 -8.86 4.48 10.21
C TYR A 18 -9.33 5.89 10.58
N ASP A 19 -9.76 6.06 11.83
CA ASP A 19 -10.00 7.37 12.43
C ASP A 19 -8.66 8.02 12.78
N LEU A 20 -8.13 8.83 11.86
CA LEU A 20 -6.81 9.45 11.97
C LEU A 20 -6.68 10.38 13.17
N GLU A 21 -7.77 10.92 13.73
CA GLU A 21 -7.71 11.74 14.94
C GLU A 21 -7.32 10.92 16.19
N LYS A 22 -7.56 9.61 16.16
CA LYS A 22 -7.20 8.67 17.24
C LYS A 22 -5.86 7.98 17.03
N VAL A 23 -5.23 8.16 15.87
CA VAL A 23 -3.96 7.52 15.56
C VAL A 23 -2.81 8.27 16.23
N GLU A 24 -2.14 7.62 17.19
CA GLU A 24 -1.01 8.21 17.91
C GLU A 24 0.27 8.27 17.07
N ASN A 25 0.53 7.22 16.27
CA ASN A 25 1.74 7.10 15.47
C ASN A 25 1.47 6.35 14.18
N ILE A 26 2.09 6.82 13.09
CA ILE A 26 2.14 6.10 11.81
C ILE A 26 3.60 5.74 11.51
N TYR A 27 3.86 4.45 11.29
CA TYR A 27 5.19 3.97 10.92
C TYR A 27 5.19 3.44 9.50
N ILE A 28 6.09 3.95 8.67
CA ILE A 28 6.35 3.44 7.33
C ILE A 28 7.63 2.63 7.41
N ALA A 29 7.56 1.36 7.05
CA ALA A 29 8.72 0.50 7.18
C ALA A 29 9.08 -0.25 5.92
N GLY A 30 10.37 -0.52 5.80
CA GLY A 30 10.91 -1.26 4.67
C GLY A 30 12.43 -1.25 4.66
N ASP A 31 12.99 -1.51 3.49
CA ASP A 31 14.42 -1.71 3.25
C ASP A 31 15.23 -0.39 3.14
N GLY A 32 14.58 0.76 3.32
CA GLY A 32 15.21 2.08 3.19
C GLY A 32 15.38 2.57 1.76
N ALA A 33 14.76 1.93 0.77
CA ALA A 33 14.67 2.46 -0.59
C ALA A 33 14.05 3.87 -0.60
N SER A 34 14.55 4.73 -1.48
CA SER A 34 14.11 6.14 -1.56
C SER A 34 12.61 6.28 -1.80
N TRP A 35 12.03 5.43 -2.64
CA TRP A 35 10.60 5.42 -2.90
C TRP A 35 9.79 5.04 -1.66
N ILE A 36 10.30 4.17 -0.78
CA ILE A 36 9.63 3.84 0.49
C ILE A 36 9.68 5.03 1.44
N LYS A 37 10.86 5.61 1.60
CA LYS A 37 11.06 6.81 2.44
C LYS A 37 10.22 8.00 1.96
N GLY A 38 10.00 8.10 0.65
CA GLY A 38 9.15 9.13 0.04
C GLY A 38 7.73 9.15 0.62
N GLY A 39 7.22 8.02 1.10
CA GLY A 39 5.91 7.94 1.75
C GLY A 39 5.78 8.86 2.96
N THR A 40 6.88 9.15 3.68
CA THR A 40 6.82 10.05 4.84
C THR A 40 6.61 11.52 4.47
N GLN A 41 6.73 11.86 3.19
CA GLN A 41 6.42 13.21 2.69
C GLN A 41 4.93 13.35 2.34
N ILE A 42 4.23 12.24 2.16
CA ILE A 42 2.82 12.20 1.74
C ILE A 42 1.92 11.91 2.94
N ILE A 43 2.28 10.93 3.76
CA ILE A 43 1.51 10.57 4.95
C ILE A 43 1.99 11.43 6.12
N LYS A 44 1.13 12.35 6.56
CA LYS A 44 1.39 13.30 7.64
C LYS A 44 1.78 12.57 8.94
N ASP A 45 2.71 13.16 9.69
CA ASP A 45 3.18 12.70 11.01
C ASP A 45 3.73 11.26 11.03
N SER A 46 4.04 10.70 9.85
CA SER A 46 4.60 9.36 9.74
C SER A 46 6.12 9.33 9.92
N LYS A 47 6.63 8.25 10.50
CA LYS A 47 8.05 8.02 10.75
C LYS A 47 8.53 6.82 9.96
N PHE A 48 9.69 6.96 9.31
CA PHE A 48 10.33 5.81 8.68
C PHE A 48 10.97 4.90 9.73
N VAL A 49 10.77 3.58 9.62
CA VAL A 49 11.40 2.55 10.44
C VAL A 49 12.14 1.57 9.54
N LEU A 50 13.42 1.33 9.82
CA LEU A 50 14.16 0.34 9.05
C LEU A 50 13.71 -1.07 9.46
N ASP A 51 13.48 -1.93 8.47
CA ASP A 51 13.19 -3.33 8.73
C ASP A 51 14.39 -4.05 9.42
N HIS A 52 14.07 -4.86 10.42
CA HIS A 52 15.05 -5.56 11.25
C HIS A 52 15.82 -6.64 10.46
N TYR A 53 15.18 -7.31 9.51
CA TYR A 53 15.85 -8.32 8.69
C TYR A 53 16.95 -7.67 7.84
N HIS A 54 16.66 -6.54 7.20
CA HIS A 54 17.66 -5.78 6.45
C HIS A 54 18.82 -5.32 7.32
N LEU A 55 18.56 -4.75 8.49
CA LEU A 55 19.62 -4.38 9.44
C LEU A 55 20.50 -5.60 9.80
N SER A 56 19.87 -6.71 10.14
CA SER A 56 20.55 -7.97 10.49
C SER A 56 21.40 -8.51 9.33
N LYS A 57 20.92 -8.42 8.09
CA LYS A 57 21.64 -8.84 6.88
C LYS A 57 22.93 -8.04 6.70
N TYR A 58 22.89 -6.72 6.88
CA TYR A 58 24.07 -5.88 6.74
C TYR A 58 25.05 -6.03 7.91
N ILE A 59 24.56 -6.24 9.13
CA ILE A 59 25.41 -6.60 10.27
C ILE A 59 26.12 -7.93 10.02
N LYS A 60 25.40 -8.97 9.58
CA LYS A 60 26.02 -10.26 9.23
C LYS A 60 27.06 -10.14 8.11
N THR A 61 26.82 -9.26 7.13
CA THR A 61 27.81 -8.98 6.08
C THR A 61 29.13 -8.43 6.64
N ILE A 62 29.08 -7.75 7.78
CA ILE A 62 30.24 -7.21 8.49
C ILE A 62 30.87 -8.28 9.39
N THR A 63 30.06 -9.04 10.13
CA THR A 63 30.54 -9.84 11.26
C THR A 63 30.80 -11.32 10.95
N SER A 64 30.12 -11.90 9.95
CA SER A 64 30.07 -13.37 9.79
C SER A 64 31.40 -14.06 9.52
N HIS A 65 32.38 -13.36 8.93
CA HIS A 65 33.69 -13.93 8.61
C HIS A 65 34.78 -13.58 9.62
N LEU A 66 34.51 -12.71 10.58
CA LEU A 66 35.54 -12.15 11.47
C LEU A 66 36.08 -13.19 12.45
N SER A 67 35.23 -14.14 12.88
CA SER A 67 35.63 -15.26 13.75
C SER A 67 36.53 -16.30 13.05
N SER A 68 36.64 -16.23 11.71
CA SER A 68 37.44 -17.17 10.90
C SER A 68 38.73 -16.52 10.36
N LEU A 69 39.10 -15.36 10.86
CA LEU A 69 40.39 -14.73 10.56
C LEU A 69 41.53 -15.44 11.32
N GLU A 70 42.77 -15.26 10.88
CA GLU A 70 43.96 -15.76 11.59
C GLU A 70 44.04 -15.17 13.01
N GLU A 71 43.74 -13.88 13.14
CA GLU A 71 43.47 -13.21 14.41
C GLU A 71 41.96 -12.90 14.49
N PRO A 72 41.18 -13.72 15.23
CA PRO A 72 39.74 -13.56 15.30
C PRO A 72 39.32 -12.23 15.94
N VAL A 73 38.34 -11.58 15.31
CA VAL A 73 37.72 -10.34 15.82
C VAL A 73 36.26 -10.63 16.20
N ASP A 74 35.88 -10.32 17.44
CA ASP A 74 34.48 -10.39 17.88
C ASP A 74 33.94 -8.99 18.19
N ILE A 75 33.11 -8.48 17.27
CA ILE A 75 32.41 -7.21 17.44
C ILE A 75 30.89 -7.36 17.32
N ASP A 76 30.34 -8.55 17.14
CA ASP A 76 28.92 -8.71 16.81
C ASP A 76 28.02 -8.19 17.95
N LYS A 77 28.30 -8.63 19.19
CA LYS A 77 27.59 -8.14 20.39
C LYS A 77 27.83 -6.64 20.63
N PRO A 78 29.08 -6.13 20.72
CA PRO A 78 29.34 -4.69 20.86
C PRO A 78 28.68 -3.83 19.79
N LEU A 79 28.63 -4.32 18.54
CA LEU A 79 28.02 -3.60 17.42
C LEU A 79 26.51 -3.48 17.64
N TRP A 80 25.81 -4.57 17.95
CA TRP A 80 24.38 -4.53 18.28
C TRP A 80 24.08 -3.63 19.47
N GLU A 81 24.88 -3.69 20.54
CA GLU A 81 24.71 -2.82 21.70
C GLU A 81 24.89 -1.36 21.36
N SER A 82 25.91 -1.01 20.57
CA SER A 82 26.16 0.38 20.14
C SER A 82 24.98 0.93 19.33
N ILE A 83 24.40 0.10 18.45
CA ILE A 83 23.25 0.46 17.61
C ILE A 83 22.01 0.66 18.47
N ARG A 84 21.69 -0.28 19.37
CA ARG A 84 20.53 -0.19 20.28
C ARG A 84 20.59 1.02 21.20
N LYS A 85 21.80 1.39 21.65
CA LYS A 85 22.04 2.59 22.47
C LYS A 85 22.07 3.89 21.66
N GLY A 86 21.90 3.83 20.33
CA GLY A 86 21.95 4.99 19.45
C GLY A 86 23.32 5.65 19.34
N ASN A 87 24.41 4.93 19.64
CA ASN A 87 25.76 5.48 19.58
C ASN A 87 26.37 5.37 18.17
N LYS A 88 25.99 6.29 17.27
CA LYS A 88 26.42 6.33 15.86
C LYS A 88 27.94 6.35 15.69
N LYS A 89 28.64 7.06 16.58
CA LYS A 89 30.10 7.21 16.54
C LYS A 89 30.77 5.87 16.83
N LEU A 90 30.42 5.23 17.94
CA LEU A 90 30.96 3.92 18.31
C LEU A 90 30.63 2.86 17.27
N THR A 91 29.40 2.84 16.73
CA THR A 91 29.03 1.94 15.63
C THR A 91 29.97 2.10 14.43
N SER A 92 30.24 3.34 14.00
CA SER A 92 31.15 3.62 12.90
C SER A 92 32.58 3.16 13.20
N GLU A 93 33.07 3.42 14.42
CA GLU A 93 34.42 3.05 14.87
C GLU A 93 34.62 1.52 14.89
N LEU A 94 33.67 0.77 15.46
CA LEU A 94 33.68 -0.70 15.47
C LEU A 94 33.72 -1.28 14.04
N ILE A 95 32.91 -0.74 13.13
CA ILE A 95 32.90 -1.20 11.74
C ILE A 95 34.22 -0.85 11.03
N ASN A 96 34.79 0.33 11.27
CA ASN A 96 36.08 0.71 10.68
C ASN A 96 37.22 -0.18 11.17
N PHE A 97 37.21 -0.53 12.46
CA PHE A 97 38.14 -1.49 13.04
C PHE A 97 38.03 -2.84 12.33
N ALA A 98 36.83 -3.43 12.24
CA ALA A 98 36.64 -4.70 11.54
C ALA A 98 37.05 -4.66 10.06
N ILE A 99 36.83 -3.52 9.36
CA ILE A 99 37.29 -3.32 7.98
C ILE A 99 38.82 -3.34 7.90
N LYS A 100 39.52 -2.74 8.86
CA LYS A 100 40.98 -2.70 8.92
C LYS A 100 41.56 -4.10 9.10
N GLU A 101 41.00 -4.89 10.02
CA GLU A 101 41.47 -6.23 10.35
C GLU A 101 41.10 -7.29 9.28
N THR A 102 40.13 -7.00 8.40
CA THR A 102 39.74 -7.94 7.34
C THR A 102 40.78 -7.94 6.22
N PRO A 103 41.46 -9.05 5.86
CA PRO A 103 42.50 -9.03 4.84
C PRO A 103 41.97 -8.89 3.40
N SER A 104 40.79 -9.45 3.12
CA SER A 104 40.23 -9.49 1.77
C SER A 104 39.63 -8.16 1.34
N GLU A 105 40.23 -7.51 0.34
CA GLU A 105 39.71 -6.25 -0.25
C GLU A 105 38.28 -6.38 -0.76
N LYS A 106 37.92 -7.54 -1.35
CA LYS A 106 36.55 -7.82 -1.78
C LYS A 106 35.56 -7.80 -0.60
N LYS A 107 35.95 -8.34 0.56
CA LYS A 107 35.12 -8.29 1.78
C LYS A 107 35.09 -6.87 2.34
N LYS A 108 36.22 -6.15 2.41
CA LYS A 108 36.25 -4.73 2.81
C LYS A 108 35.29 -3.88 1.99
N GLY A 109 35.24 -4.08 0.67
CA GLY A 109 34.29 -3.39 -0.20
C GLY A 109 32.83 -3.60 0.21
N ARG A 110 32.44 -4.85 0.49
CA ARG A 110 31.09 -5.18 0.98
C ARG A 110 30.80 -4.60 2.37
N MET A 111 31.78 -4.63 3.27
CA MET A 111 31.66 -4.04 4.60
C MET A 111 31.49 -2.52 4.53
N LYS A 112 32.21 -1.82 3.64
CA LYS A 112 32.03 -0.37 3.40
C LYS A 112 30.63 -0.06 2.86
N GLN A 113 30.11 -0.88 1.94
CA GLN A 113 28.73 -0.75 1.47
C GLN A 113 27.72 -0.96 2.61
N ALA A 114 27.93 -1.98 3.45
CA ALA A 114 27.10 -2.25 4.61
C ALA A 114 27.13 -1.10 5.63
N LYS A 115 28.32 -0.55 5.91
CA LYS A 115 28.50 0.63 6.75
C LYS A 115 27.69 1.81 6.22
N ASN A 116 27.83 2.13 4.93
CA ASN A 116 27.12 3.24 4.31
C ASN A 116 25.60 3.03 4.40
N TYR A 117 25.12 1.82 4.13
CA TYR A 117 23.71 1.49 4.26
C TYR A 117 23.19 1.72 5.69
N ILE A 118 23.89 1.23 6.70
CA ILE A 118 23.52 1.41 8.12
C ILE A 118 23.50 2.90 8.48
N LEU A 119 24.55 3.65 8.13
CA LEU A 119 24.65 5.06 8.49
C LEU A 119 23.64 5.96 7.75
N ASN A 120 23.29 5.62 6.51
CA ASN A 120 22.28 6.32 5.71
C ASN A 120 20.84 6.02 6.18
N ASN A 121 20.64 4.93 6.92
CA ASN A 121 19.36 4.55 7.50
C ASN A 121 19.31 4.77 9.01
N TRP A 122 20.23 5.56 9.56
CA TRP A 122 20.42 5.68 11.00
C TRP A 122 19.15 6.08 11.75
N GLU A 123 18.43 7.10 11.28
CA GLU A 123 17.18 7.53 11.92
C GLU A 123 16.12 6.43 11.95
N GLY A 124 15.94 5.71 10.83
CA GLY A 124 15.04 4.56 10.77
C GLY A 124 15.46 3.41 11.68
N ILE A 125 16.77 3.24 11.92
CA ILE A 125 17.31 2.27 12.88
C ILE A 125 17.05 2.71 14.32
N ILE A 126 17.18 4.00 14.64
CA ILE A 126 16.83 4.50 15.97
C ILE A 126 15.35 4.25 16.24
N ASN A 127 14.47 4.62 15.30
CA ASN A 127 13.03 4.40 15.43
C ASN A 127 12.66 2.93 15.65
N LEU A 128 13.44 1.99 15.07
CA LEU A 128 13.25 0.55 15.29
C LEU A 128 13.45 0.14 16.77
N PHE A 129 14.34 0.81 17.51
CA PHE A 129 14.70 0.44 18.88
C PHE A 129 14.07 1.32 19.96
N THR A 130 13.64 2.54 19.64
CA THR A 130 12.91 3.41 20.57
C THR A 130 11.43 3.06 20.69
N GLU A 131 10.84 2.47 19.67
CA GLU A 131 9.39 2.26 19.58
C GLU A 131 9.04 0.83 20.00
N GLU A 132 8.59 0.61 21.24
CA GLU A 132 8.32 -0.72 21.82
C GLU A 132 7.32 -1.59 21.03
N LYS A 133 6.49 -0.98 20.17
CA LYS A 133 5.34 -1.65 19.53
C LYS A 133 5.55 -2.03 18.06
N TYR A 134 6.66 -1.64 17.43
CA TYR A 134 6.81 -1.85 15.98
C TYR A 134 7.26 -3.28 15.63
N ARG A 135 6.55 -3.92 14.67
CA ARG A 135 6.92 -5.22 14.09
C ARG A 135 6.67 -5.20 12.57
N CYS A 136 7.65 -5.64 11.78
CA CYS A 136 7.51 -5.82 10.34
C CYS A 136 7.31 -7.29 9.98
N SER A 137 6.36 -7.59 9.09
CA SER A 137 6.18 -8.92 8.48
C SER A 137 6.42 -8.92 6.96
N ALA A 138 6.98 -7.84 6.41
CA ALA A 138 7.11 -7.63 4.97
C ALA A 138 7.82 -8.80 4.26
N GLU A 139 8.96 -9.24 4.77
CA GLU A 139 9.72 -10.37 4.21
C GLU A 139 8.91 -11.68 4.20
N GLY A 140 8.14 -11.93 5.27
CA GLY A 140 7.23 -13.06 5.35
C GLY A 140 6.12 -12.98 4.31
N HIS A 141 5.51 -11.80 4.13
CA HIS A 141 4.48 -11.58 3.12
C HIS A 141 5.04 -11.77 1.71
N VAL A 142 6.20 -11.17 1.39
CA VAL A 142 6.82 -11.29 0.07
C VAL A 142 7.16 -12.75 -0.22
N SER A 143 7.90 -13.42 0.68
CA SER A 143 8.37 -14.79 0.45
C SER A 143 7.24 -15.82 0.41
N HIS A 144 6.29 -15.78 1.36
CA HIS A 144 5.25 -16.81 1.49
C HIS A 144 4.03 -16.54 0.63
N ILE A 145 3.64 -15.28 0.44
CA ILE A 145 2.40 -14.93 -0.28
C ILE A 145 2.70 -14.65 -1.75
N LEU A 146 3.68 -13.80 -2.05
CA LEU A 146 3.91 -13.29 -3.41
C LEU A 146 4.84 -14.19 -4.21
N SER A 147 6.05 -14.45 -3.70
CA SER A 147 7.12 -15.18 -4.42
C SER A 147 6.72 -16.61 -4.80
N ALA A 148 5.86 -17.25 -4.01
CA ALA A 148 5.33 -18.59 -4.30
C ALA A 148 4.63 -18.69 -5.67
N ARG A 149 4.10 -17.60 -6.22
CA ARG A 149 3.54 -17.56 -7.60
C ARG A 149 4.35 -16.68 -8.54
N LEU A 150 4.87 -15.55 -8.07
CA LEU A 150 5.49 -14.54 -8.93
C LEU A 150 6.97 -14.81 -9.23
N SER A 151 7.65 -15.64 -8.43
CA SER A 151 9.11 -15.84 -8.53
C SER A 151 9.54 -17.31 -8.60
N SER A 152 8.79 -18.22 -7.97
CA SER A 152 9.14 -19.65 -7.87
C SER A 152 9.13 -20.40 -9.20
N ARG A 153 8.37 -19.89 -10.19
CA ARG A 153 8.27 -20.45 -11.54
C ARG A 153 8.49 -19.30 -12.52
N PRO A 154 9.57 -19.31 -13.32
CA PRO A 154 9.84 -18.22 -14.24
C PRO A 154 8.67 -18.08 -15.23
N MET A 155 8.02 -16.92 -15.18
CA MET A 155 6.92 -16.55 -16.07
C MET A 155 7.13 -15.09 -16.49
N GLY A 156 6.83 -14.78 -17.74
CA GLY A 156 6.72 -13.41 -18.20
C GLY A 156 5.40 -12.81 -17.70
N TRP A 157 5.47 -11.70 -16.97
CA TRP A 157 4.30 -10.96 -16.51
C TRP A 157 4.25 -9.61 -17.21
N SER A 158 3.06 -9.21 -17.66
CA SER A 158 2.81 -7.79 -17.89
C SER A 158 2.76 -7.07 -16.53
N ILE A 159 3.02 -5.76 -16.51
CA ILE A 159 2.94 -4.95 -15.29
C ILE A 159 1.55 -5.08 -14.65
N ILE A 160 0.50 -4.98 -15.46
CA ILE A 160 -0.90 -5.12 -15.02
C ILE A 160 -1.16 -6.53 -14.46
N GLY A 161 -0.73 -7.57 -15.19
CA GLY A 161 -0.96 -8.95 -14.75
C GLY A 161 -0.22 -9.30 -13.46
N ALA A 162 0.97 -8.72 -13.24
CA ALA A 162 1.70 -8.87 -11.99
C ALA A 162 0.97 -8.20 -10.82
N ASP A 163 0.49 -6.97 -11.01
CA ASP A 163 -0.27 -6.21 -10.00
C ASP A 163 -1.57 -6.92 -9.61
N GLU A 164 -2.39 -7.29 -10.60
CA GLU A 164 -3.65 -8.01 -10.37
C GLU A 164 -3.43 -9.36 -9.66
N MET A 165 -2.38 -10.09 -10.06
CA MET A 165 -2.02 -11.35 -9.41
C MET A 165 -1.58 -11.14 -7.96
N ALA A 166 -0.79 -10.10 -7.67
CA ALA A 166 -0.38 -9.75 -6.32
C ALA A 166 -1.59 -9.39 -5.44
N ARG A 167 -2.51 -8.57 -5.95
CA ARG A 167 -3.77 -8.21 -5.27
C ARG A 167 -4.63 -9.45 -4.99
N MET A 168 -4.82 -10.34 -5.97
CA MET A 168 -5.58 -11.59 -5.79
C MET A 168 -4.96 -12.52 -4.74
N ARG A 169 -3.63 -12.66 -4.74
CA ARG A 169 -2.91 -13.49 -3.77
C ARG A 169 -3.08 -12.93 -2.35
N THR A 170 -2.95 -11.62 -2.20
CA THR A 170 -3.13 -10.92 -0.92
C THR A 170 -4.57 -11.05 -0.43
N TYR A 171 -5.57 -10.83 -1.28
CA TYR A 171 -6.98 -11.01 -0.95
C TYR A 171 -7.27 -12.43 -0.45
N LYS A 172 -6.75 -13.45 -1.13
CA LYS A 172 -6.90 -14.85 -0.70
C LYS A 172 -6.20 -15.13 0.64
N ALA A 173 -5.01 -14.57 0.86
CA ALA A 173 -4.29 -14.72 2.12
C ALA A 173 -5.04 -14.07 3.31
N ASN A 174 -5.77 -12.99 3.05
CA ASN A 174 -6.65 -12.32 4.02
C ASN A 174 -8.00 -13.05 4.22
N GLY A 175 -8.14 -14.30 3.75
CA GLY A 175 -9.37 -15.09 3.88
C GLY A 175 -10.42 -14.84 2.81
N GLY A 176 -10.13 -13.98 1.82
CA GLY A 176 -11.03 -13.66 0.73
C GLY A 176 -11.30 -14.83 -0.21
N SER A 177 -12.58 -15.04 -0.55
CA SER A 177 -13.00 -16.02 -1.56
C SER A 177 -13.05 -15.37 -2.94
N ILE A 178 -12.08 -15.69 -3.80
CA ILE A 178 -12.04 -15.20 -5.19
C ILE A 178 -13.32 -15.62 -5.94
N LYS A 179 -13.82 -16.83 -5.68
CA LYS A 179 -15.05 -17.35 -6.31
C LYS A 179 -16.27 -16.52 -5.92
N GLU A 180 -16.41 -16.16 -4.65
CA GLU A 180 -17.53 -15.32 -4.21
C GLU A 180 -17.40 -13.89 -4.71
N TYR A 181 -16.18 -13.33 -4.72
CA TYR A 181 -15.92 -12.03 -5.30
C TYR A 181 -16.43 -11.96 -6.75
N TYR A 182 -16.05 -12.91 -7.60
CA TYR A 182 -16.54 -12.97 -8.98
C TYR A 182 -18.04 -13.22 -9.09
N ARG A 183 -18.63 -13.99 -8.17
CA ARG A 183 -20.09 -14.20 -8.14
C ARG A 183 -20.83 -12.89 -7.85
N LYS A 184 -20.40 -12.12 -6.84
CA LYS A 184 -20.97 -10.81 -6.49
C LYS A 184 -20.84 -9.82 -7.65
N LEU A 185 -19.64 -9.70 -8.21
CA LEU A 185 -19.37 -8.80 -9.35
C LEU A 185 -20.27 -9.12 -10.56
N ARG A 186 -20.49 -10.41 -10.87
CA ARG A 186 -21.41 -10.81 -11.95
C ARG A 186 -22.86 -10.48 -11.63
N ALA A 187 -23.30 -10.60 -10.38
CA ALA A 187 -24.64 -10.26 -9.98
C ALA A 187 -24.90 -8.74 -10.04
N GLU A 188 -23.93 -7.95 -9.61
CA GLU A 188 -23.95 -6.48 -9.69
C GLU A 188 -24.01 -6.01 -11.14
N ARG A 189 -23.15 -6.53 -12.03
CA ARG A 189 -23.21 -6.20 -13.46
C ARG A 189 -24.57 -6.52 -14.08
N LYS A 190 -25.15 -7.68 -13.77
CA LYS A 190 -26.51 -8.02 -14.24
C LYS A 190 -27.57 -7.07 -13.70
N LYS A 191 -27.41 -6.58 -12.47
CA LYS A 191 -28.31 -5.59 -11.88
C LYS A 191 -28.16 -4.24 -12.59
N GLU A 192 -26.95 -3.80 -12.86
CA GLU A 192 -26.65 -2.57 -13.62
C GLU A 192 -27.20 -2.64 -15.05
N GLU A 193 -26.95 -3.75 -15.76
CA GLU A 193 -27.51 -4.00 -17.10
C GLU A 193 -29.04 -3.91 -17.09
N ARG A 194 -29.68 -4.52 -16.09
CA ARG A 194 -31.14 -4.48 -15.94
C ARG A 194 -31.66 -3.08 -15.64
N ILE A 195 -30.98 -2.30 -14.80
CA ILE A 195 -31.33 -0.91 -14.51
C ILE A 195 -31.27 -0.09 -15.81
N LEU A 196 -30.17 -0.23 -16.56
CA LEU A 196 -29.96 0.49 -17.82
C LEU A 196 -30.98 0.11 -18.90
N GLU A 197 -31.42 -1.15 -18.94
CA GLU A 197 -32.54 -1.57 -19.80
C GLU A 197 -33.88 -0.95 -19.39
N LEU A 198 -34.18 -0.87 -18.09
CA LEU A 198 -35.39 -0.25 -17.59
C LEU A 198 -35.41 1.25 -17.90
N ASP A 199 -34.28 1.96 -17.69
CA ASP A 199 -34.16 3.38 -18.02
C ASP A 199 -34.40 3.64 -19.51
N LYS A 200 -33.85 2.78 -20.39
CA LYS A 200 -34.11 2.86 -21.83
C LYS A 200 -35.59 2.68 -22.17
N LYS A 201 -36.30 1.79 -21.46
CA LYS A 201 -37.75 1.59 -21.65
C LYS A 201 -38.54 2.81 -21.20
N VAL A 202 -38.24 3.35 -20.01
CA VAL A 202 -38.88 4.58 -19.51
C VAL A 202 -38.68 5.74 -20.48
N VAL A 203 -37.46 5.97 -20.97
CA VAL A 203 -37.17 7.02 -21.97
C VAL A 203 -37.93 6.77 -23.28
N LYS A 204 -38.03 5.53 -23.74
CA LYS A 204 -38.77 5.18 -24.96
C LYS A 204 -40.27 5.42 -24.80
N ASP A 205 -40.82 5.07 -23.64
CA ASP A 205 -42.24 5.26 -23.34
C ASP A 205 -42.57 6.74 -23.21
N ILE A 206 -41.75 7.54 -22.52
CA ILE A 206 -41.86 9.00 -22.48
C ILE A 206 -41.85 9.57 -23.91
N LYS A 207 -40.88 9.19 -24.76
CA LYS A 207 -40.81 9.66 -26.17
C LYS A 207 -42.04 9.26 -26.98
N ARG A 208 -42.57 8.05 -26.78
CA ARG A 208 -43.82 7.61 -27.44
C ARG A 208 -44.99 8.46 -26.99
N THR A 209 -45.17 8.66 -25.69
CA THR A 209 -46.22 9.51 -25.15
C THR A 209 -46.13 10.92 -25.73
N PHE A 210 -44.96 11.55 -25.73
CA PHE A 210 -44.76 12.87 -26.35
C PHE A 210 -45.08 12.88 -27.86
N ASN A 211 -44.72 11.84 -28.61
CA ASN A 211 -44.96 11.77 -30.05
C ASN A 211 -46.41 11.39 -30.44
N THR A 212 -47.17 10.79 -29.54
CA THR A 212 -48.58 10.37 -29.76
C THR A 212 -49.57 11.39 -29.19
N ILE A 213 -49.10 12.39 -28.44
CA ILE A 213 -49.90 13.54 -28.05
C ILE A 213 -50.04 14.46 -29.26
N ASP A 214 -51.30 14.72 -29.64
CA ASP A 214 -51.64 15.71 -30.66
C ASP A 214 -51.18 17.10 -30.21
N PRO A 215 -50.35 17.83 -30.99
CA PRO A 215 -49.93 19.18 -30.65
C PRO A 215 -51.11 20.13 -30.43
N ASP A 216 -52.28 19.90 -31.04
CA ASP A 216 -53.47 20.72 -30.83
C ASP A 216 -54.21 20.40 -29.51
N ILE A 217 -53.89 19.28 -28.84
CA ILE A 217 -54.33 18.98 -27.46
C ILE A 217 -53.41 19.68 -26.43
N MET A 218 -52.24 20.19 -26.83
CA MET A 218 -51.41 21.08 -25.98
C MET A 218 -51.98 22.51 -25.82
N ILE A 219 -53.21 22.77 -26.26
CA ILE A 219 -53.89 24.06 -26.04
C ILE A 219 -54.43 24.17 -24.60
N ASP A 220 -54.67 23.04 -23.92
CA ASP A 220 -55.04 23.07 -22.51
C ASP A 220 -53.79 22.96 -21.62
N MET A 221 -53.22 24.13 -21.27
CA MET A 221 -52.17 24.19 -20.26
C MET A 221 -52.70 23.53 -18.97
N PRO A 222 -51.95 22.61 -18.34
CA PRO A 222 -52.40 21.87 -17.15
C PRO A 222 -52.69 22.77 -15.92
N TYR A 223 -52.39 24.07 -16.02
CA TYR A 223 -52.65 25.10 -15.02
C TYR A 223 -53.99 25.82 -15.16
N ILE A 224 -54.76 25.58 -16.22
CA ILE A 224 -56.02 26.31 -16.49
C ILE A 224 -57.25 25.55 -15.94
N ASN A 225 -57.16 24.23 -15.75
CA ASN A 225 -58.22 23.46 -15.12
C ASN A 225 -58.00 23.37 -13.61
N ARG A 226 -59.02 23.78 -12.82
CA ARG A 226 -59.06 23.61 -11.36
C ARG A 226 -58.99 22.12 -11.03
N THR A 227 -57.79 21.63 -10.80
CA THR A 227 -57.52 20.28 -10.29
C THR A 227 -57.26 20.37 -8.79
N ASP A 228 -57.63 19.33 -8.03
CA ASP A 228 -57.50 19.23 -6.56
C ASP A 228 -56.03 19.24 -6.04
N GLY A 229 -55.07 19.78 -6.80
CA GLY A 229 -53.66 19.84 -6.41
C GLY A 229 -52.91 18.51 -6.45
N ARG A 230 -53.48 17.44 -7.02
CA ARG A 230 -52.83 16.10 -7.09
C ARG A 230 -51.57 16.09 -7.96
N TRP A 231 -51.45 16.98 -8.94
CA TRP A 231 -50.26 17.10 -9.79
C TRP A 231 -49.05 17.64 -9.00
N LEU A 232 -49.27 18.44 -7.96
CA LEU A 232 -48.22 18.98 -7.09
C LEU A 232 -47.46 17.87 -6.37
N LYS A 233 -48.17 16.80 -5.96
CA LYS A 233 -47.58 15.62 -5.30
C LYS A 233 -46.61 14.86 -6.21
N ASN A 234 -46.92 14.75 -7.50
CA ASN A 234 -46.05 14.08 -8.46
C ASN A 234 -44.83 14.95 -8.83
N MET A 235 -44.98 16.28 -8.83
CA MET A 235 -43.86 17.20 -9.06
C MET A 235 -42.85 17.19 -7.92
N ILE A 236 -43.32 17.15 -6.66
CA ILE A 236 -42.44 17.04 -5.48
C ILE A 236 -41.71 15.68 -5.46
N ASN A 237 -42.36 14.60 -5.92
CA ASN A 237 -41.72 13.28 -5.98
C ASN A 237 -40.73 13.10 -7.15
N CYS A 238 -40.84 13.90 -8.22
CA CYS A 238 -39.91 13.88 -9.35
C CYS A 238 -38.78 14.91 -9.27
N SER A 239 -38.93 15.94 -8.42
CA SER A 239 -37.85 16.90 -8.11
C SER A 239 -37.07 16.41 -6.89
N GLY A 240 -36.35 15.30 -7.07
CA GLY A 240 -35.27 14.91 -6.16
C GLY A 240 -34.12 15.90 -6.29
N PHE A 241 -34.18 16.98 -5.51
CA PHE A 241 -32.99 17.54 -4.86
C PHE A 241 -32.87 16.90 -3.48
#